data_AF-A0A965CVL8-F1
#
_entry.id   AF-A0A965CVL8-F1
#
_cell.length_a   1.000
_cell.length_b   1.000
_cell.length_c   1.000
_cell.angle_alpha   90.00
_cell.angle_beta   90.00
_cell.angle_gamma   90.00
#
_symmetry.space_group_name_H-M   'P 1'
#
loop_
_entity.id
_entity.type
_entity.pdbx_description
1 polymer ?
#
loop_
_entity_poly.entity_id
_entity_poly.type
_entity_poly.pdbx_seq_one_letter_code
_entity_poly.pdbx_strand_id
1 'polypeptide(L)'
;SFRWPSARKPAASFQQRFRAVPGGGYVDAIIALYILTFLLGAFIYPEYRVSIRVVVEQMEAWAENGAFELKEHFAAVGMAMLPAYRYFWRQPSLENVRTRNAITALLALIVWWSFLTGHIINNVRGFGA
;
A
#
# COMPACT_ATOMS: atom_id res chain seq x y z
N SER A 1 1.40 -18.59 -50.52
CA SER A 1 2.57 -18.00 -49.84
C SER A 1 2.45 -18.25 -48.34
N PHE A 2 3.38 -19.00 -47.75
CA PHE A 2 3.34 -19.37 -46.33
C PHE A 2 4.09 -18.29 -45.51
N ARG A 3 3.38 -17.55 -44.65
CA ARG A 3 4.00 -16.58 -43.72
C ARG A 3 4.29 -17.26 -42.40
N TRP A 4 5.58 -17.38 -42.06
CA TRP A 4 6.02 -17.77 -40.72
C TRP A 4 5.64 -16.68 -39.70
N PRO A 5 5.20 -17.04 -38.47
CA PRO A 5 5.07 -16.07 -37.40
C PRO A 5 6.47 -15.59 -37.00
N SER A 6 6.70 -14.28 -37.02
CA SER A 6 7.95 -13.70 -36.52
C SER A 6 8.14 -14.08 -35.06
N ALA A 7 9.14 -14.91 -34.77
CA ALA A 7 9.53 -15.27 -33.43
C ALA A 7 9.84 -13.99 -32.65
N ARG A 8 9.03 -13.70 -31.62
CA ARG A 8 9.30 -12.58 -30.70
C ARG A 8 10.69 -12.82 -30.10
N LYS A 9 11.64 -11.92 -30.38
CA LYS A 9 12.99 -11.99 -29.81
C LYS A 9 12.87 -12.05 -28.28
N PRO A 10 13.44 -13.05 -27.60
CA PRO A 10 13.41 -13.10 -26.15
C PRO A 10 14.13 -11.88 -25.60
N ALA A 11 13.49 -11.14 -24.70
CA ALA A 11 14.10 -9.99 -24.03
C ALA A 11 15.41 -10.44 -23.33
N ALA A 12 16.51 -9.75 -23.65
CA ALA A 12 17.89 -10.16 -23.35
C ALA A 12 18.30 -9.91 -21.89
N SER A 13 17.52 -9.13 -21.13
CA SER A 13 17.81 -8.79 -19.74
C SER A 13 16.54 -8.81 -18.88
N PHE A 14 16.68 -9.16 -17.60
CA PHE A 14 15.64 -9.06 -16.58
C PHE A 14 15.01 -7.66 -16.51
N GLN A 15 15.82 -6.59 -16.64
CA GLN A 15 15.31 -5.21 -16.62
C GLN A 15 14.43 -4.90 -17.84
N GLN A 16 14.75 -5.48 -19.01
CA GLN A 16 13.93 -5.37 -20.21
C GLN A 16 12.61 -6.12 -20.06
N ARG A 17 12.62 -7.30 -19.43
CA ARG A 17 11.39 -8.05 -19.11
C ARG A 17 10.52 -7.27 -18.11
N PHE A 18 11.13 -6.67 -17.10
CA PHE A 18 10.44 -5.87 -16.09
C PHE A 18 9.79 -4.62 -16.68
N ARG A 19 10.48 -3.93 -17.62
CA ARG A 19 9.96 -2.78 -18.38
C ARG A 19 8.95 -3.17 -19.47
N ALA A 20 8.97 -4.41 -19.95
CA ALA A 20 8.05 -4.91 -20.96
C ALA A 20 6.68 -5.30 -20.40
N VAL A 21 6.54 -5.41 -19.07
CA VAL A 21 5.23 -5.58 -18.43
C VAL A 21 4.45 -4.27 -18.59
N PRO A 22 3.26 -4.29 -19.22
CA PRO A 22 2.48 -3.07 -19.41
C PRO A 22 2.16 -2.45 -18.05
N GLY A 23 2.44 -1.15 -17.90
CA GLY A 23 2.25 -0.41 -16.65
C GLY A 23 0.84 -0.55 -16.06
N GLY A 24 -0.17 -0.80 -16.88
CA GLY A 24 -1.54 -1.06 -16.43
C GLY A 24 -1.69 -2.29 -15.52
N GLY A 25 -0.90 -3.36 -15.72
CA GLY A 25 -0.95 -4.55 -14.86
C GLY A 25 -0.47 -4.28 -13.44
N TYR A 26 0.50 -3.39 -13.27
CA TYR A 26 0.98 -2.97 -11.94
C TYR A 26 -0.07 -2.14 -11.20
N VAL A 27 -0.86 -1.33 -11.90
CA VAL A 27 -1.87 -0.46 -11.29
C VAL A 27 -2.96 -1.28 -10.62
N ASP A 28 -3.54 -2.24 -11.35
CA ASP A 28 -4.59 -3.09 -10.81
C ASP A 28 -4.04 -3.99 -9.67
N ALA A 29 -2.79 -4.46 -9.76
CA ALA A 29 -2.13 -5.19 -8.69
C ALA A 29 -1.93 -4.33 -7.43
N ILE A 30 -1.46 -3.09 -7.57
CA ILE A 30 -1.27 -2.16 -6.44
C ILE A 30 -2.61 -1.85 -5.77
N ILE A 31 -3.66 -1.61 -6.56
CA ILE A 31 -5.01 -1.38 -6.02
C ILE A 31 -5.49 -2.61 -5.24
N ALA A 32 -5.37 -3.81 -5.81
CA ALA A 32 -5.81 -5.05 -5.18
C ALA A 32 -5.04 -5.31 -3.87
N LEU A 33 -3.71 -5.14 -3.89
CA LEU A 33 -2.87 -5.29 -2.69
C LEU A 33 -3.21 -4.26 -1.63
N TYR A 34 -3.43 -3.00 -1.99
CA TYR A 34 -3.81 -1.96 -1.04
C TYR A 34 -5.16 -2.29 -0.38
N ILE A 35 -6.17 -2.68 -1.17
CA ILE A 35 -7.48 -3.08 -0.64
C ILE A 35 -7.33 -4.28 0.30
N LEU A 36 -6.54 -5.29 -0.07
CA LEU A 36 -6.28 -6.44 0.77
C LEU A 36 -5.63 -6.02 2.11
N THR A 37 -4.61 -5.17 2.07
CA THR A 37 -3.98 -4.66 3.30
C THR A 37 -4.94 -3.86 4.17
N PHE A 38 -5.81 -3.05 3.56
CA PHE A 38 -6.83 -2.29 4.25
C PHE A 38 -7.84 -3.21 4.95
N LEU A 39 -8.33 -4.24 4.26
CA LEU A 39 -9.29 -5.20 4.80
C LEU A 39 -8.68 -6.05 5.91
N LEU A 40 -7.45 -6.53 5.74
CA LEU A 40 -6.73 -7.25 6.80
C LEU A 40 -6.54 -6.37 8.03
N GLY A 41 -6.15 -5.10 7.84
CA GLY A 41 -6.06 -4.12 8.92
C GLY A 41 -7.40 -3.91 9.62
N ALA A 42 -8.48 -3.72 8.85
CA ALA A 42 -9.84 -3.53 9.37
C ALA A 42 -10.38 -4.78 10.09
N PHE A 43 -9.98 -5.98 9.68
CA PHE A 43 -10.36 -7.23 10.32
C PHE A 43 -9.68 -7.43 11.68
N ILE A 44 -8.38 -7.10 11.78
CA ILE A 44 -7.62 -7.21 13.03
C ILE A 44 -7.97 -6.06 14.01
N TYR A 45 -8.46 -4.93 13.47
CA TYR A 45 -8.73 -3.71 14.22
C TYR A 45 -9.61 -3.87 15.49
N PRO A 46 -10.72 -4.62 15.48
CA PRO A 46 -11.61 -4.71 16.64
C PRO A 46 -10.94 -5.41 17.83
N GLU A 47 -10.27 -6.52 17.58
CA GLU A 47 -9.55 -7.29 18.60
C GLU A 47 -8.41 -6.45 19.21
N TYR A 48 -7.73 -5.70 18.36
CA TYR A 48 -6.70 -4.76 18.78
C TYR A 48 -7.27 -3.65 19.68
N ARG A 49 -8.39 -3.02 19.28
CA ARG A 49 -8.96 -1.87 20.00
C ARG A 49 -9.44 -2.24 21.40
N VAL A 50 -9.94 -3.46 21.58
CA VAL A 50 -10.38 -3.94 22.89
C VAL A 50 -9.19 -4.35 23.76
N SER A 51 -8.22 -5.06 23.19
CA SER A 51 -7.14 -5.67 23.98
C SER A 51 -5.96 -4.74 24.24
N ILE A 52 -5.58 -3.90 23.27
CA ILE A 52 -4.39 -3.05 23.38
C ILE A 52 -4.69 -1.72 24.01
N ARG A 53 -5.87 -1.15 23.76
CA ARG A 53 -6.22 0.16 24.33
C ARG A 53 -6.10 0.13 25.86
N VAL A 54 -6.55 -0.96 26.49
CA VAL A 54 -6.43 -1.17 27.93
C VAL A 54 -4.96 -1.17 28.37
N VAL A 55 -4.07 -1.87 27.66
CA VAL A 55 -2.64 -1.96 27.99
C VAL A 55 -1.90 -0.63 27.76
N VAL A 56 -2.19 0.06 26.64
CA VAL A 56 -1.57 1.34 26.29
C VAL A 56 -2.01 2.47 27.23
N GLU A 57 -3.29 2.46 27.63
CA GLU A 57 -3.83 3.42 28.60
C GLU A 57 -3.27 3.17 30.00
N GLN A 58 -3.02 1.92 30.38
CA GLN A 58 -2.31 1.56 31.61
C GLN A 58 -0.82 1.94 31.60
N MET A 59 -0.19 2.04 30.42
CA MET A 59 1.22 2.43 30.24
C MET A 59 1.43 3.93 30.03
N GLU A 60 0.36 4.75 30.07
CA GLU A 60 0.39 6.18 29.69
C GLU A 60 1.04 6.44 28.30
N ALA A 61 0.88 5.48 27.39
CA ALA A 61 1.50 5.45 26.06
C ALA A 61 0.65 6.26 25.04
N TRP A 62 0.55 7.58 25.29
CA TRP A 62 -0.28 8.50 24.50
C TRP A 62 0.15 8.60 23.02
N ALA A 63 1.44 8.43 22.74
CA ALA A 63 1.99 8.53 21.39
C ALA A 63 1.55 7.34 20.51
N GLU A 64 1.46 6.15 21.11
CA GLU A 64 1.07 4.90 20.48
C GLU A 64 -0.41 4.92 20.11
N ASN A 65 -1.25 5.46 20.99
CA ASN A 65 -2.67 5.65 20.71
C ASN A 65 -2.89 6.66 19.56
N GLY A 66 -2.19 7.80 19.58
CA GLY A 66 -2.26 8.79 18.50
C GLY A 66 -1.74 8.25 17.16
N ALA A 67 -0.65 7.48 17.16
CA ALA A 67 -0.12 6.86 15.95
C ALA A 67 -1.11 5.86 15.32
N PHE A 68 -1.90 5.18 16.17
CA PHE A 68 -2.95 4.27 15.73
C PHE A 68 -4.12 5.00 15.09
N GLU A 69 -4.66 6.04 15.72
CA GLU A 69 -5.72 6.86 15.12
C GLU A 69 -5.26 7.51 13.80
N LEU A 70 -4.02 8.01 13.74
CA LEU A 70 -3.47 8.57 12.52
C LEU A 70 -3.39 7.53 11.38
N LYS A 71 -3.06 6.28 11.71
CA LYS A 71 -3.02 5.19 10.72
C LYS A 71 -4.40 4.96 10.10
N GLU A 72 -5.48 5.10 10.86
CA GLU A 72 -6.85 4.91 10.35
C GLU A 72 -7.23 5.98 9.34
N HIS A 73 -6.94 7.24 9.68
CA HIS A 73 -7.18 8.37 8.78
C HIS A 73 -6.36 8.21 7.50
N PHE A 74 -5.10 7.80 7.60
CA PHE A 74 -4.24 7.53 6.45
C PHE A 74 -4.78 6.37 5.60
N ALA A 75 -5.20 5.27 6.21
CA ALA A 75 -5.77 4.13 5.51
C ALA A 75 -7.02 4.53 4.70
N ALA A 76 -7.91 5.33 5.30
CA ALA A 76 -9.11 5.88 4.67
C ALA A 76 -8.78 6.86 3.53
N VAL A 77 -7.81 7.76 3.74
CA VAL A 77 -7.33 8.68 2.69
C VAL A 77 -6.80 7.90 1.49
N GLY A 78 -5.97 6.87 1.72
CA GLY A 78 -5.45 6.06 0.61
C GLY A 78 -6.54 5.29 -0.12
N MET A 79 -7.56 4.78 0.57
CA MET A 79 -8.75 4.18 -0.06
C MET A 79 -9.47 5.18 -0.98
N ALA A 80 -9.68 6.41 -0.51
CA ALA A 80 -10.30 7.47 -1.29
C ALA A 80 -9.46 7.89 -2.51
N MET A 81 -8.14 7.71 -2.46
CA MET A 81 -7.22 8.05 -3.57
C MET A 81 -7.12 6.97 -4.65
N LEU A 82 -7.59 5.74 -4.42
CA LEU A 82 -7.48 4.64 -5.41
C LEU A 82 -8.15 4.94 -6.77
N PRO A 83 -9.36 5.54 -6.85
CA PRO A 83 -9.97 5.89 -8.13
C PRO A 83 -9.13 6.91 -8.91
N ALA A 84 -8.58 7.92 -8.22
CA ALA A 84 -7.70 8.92 -8.81
C ALA A 84 -6.40 8.29 -9.31
N TYR A 85 -5.78 7.41 -8.51
CA TYR A 85 -4.60 6.64 -8.90
C TYR A 85 -4.85 5.86 -10.20
N ARG A 86 -5.97 5.11 -10.27
CA ARG A 86 -6.35 4.35 -11.45
C ARG A 86 -6.56 5.25 -12.68
N TYR A 87 -7.23 6.38 -12.51
CA TYR A 87 -7.49 7.33 -13.59
C TYR A 87 -6.18 7.87 -14.21
N PHE A 88 -5.30 8.43 -13.38
CA PHE A 88 -4.06 9.03 -13.86
C PHE A 88 -3.10 8.03 -14.50
N TRP A 89 -3.10 6.77 -14.04
CA TRP A 89 -2.27 5.73 -14.64
C TRP A 89 -2.85 5.10 -15.91
N ARG A 90 -4.18 5.17 -16.14
CA ARG A 90 -4.81 4.74 -17.40
C ARG A 90 -4.57 5.72 -18.56
N GLN A 91 -4.34 6.99 -18.25
CA GLN A 91 -4.05 8.05 -19.23
C GLN A 91 -2.69 8.70 -18.96
N PRO A 92 -1.58 7.97 -19.15
CA PRO A 92 -0.26 8.49 -18.84
C PRO A 92 0.12 9.63 -19.80
N SER A 93 0.22 10.85 -19.26
CA SER A 93 0.75 12.02 -19.97
C SER A 93 2.01 12.56 -19.29
N LEU A 94 2.80 13.36 -20.02
CA LEU A 94 3.97 14.06 -19.47
C LEU A 94 3.58 15.08 -18.39
N GLU A 95 2.41 15.70 -18.53
CA GLU A 95 1.84 16.66 -17.58
C GLU A 95 1.47 16.00 -16.24
N ASN A 96 0.95 14.77 -16.29
CA ASN A 96 0.47 14.04 -15.11
C ASN A 96 1.56 13.18 -14.42
N VAL A 97 2.84 13.32 -14.78
CA VAL A 97 3.93 12.55 -14.16
C VAL A 97 4.05 12.86 -12.67
N ARG A 98 4.02 14.16 -12.31
CA ARG A 98 4.15 14.58 -10.90
C ARG A 98 3.01 14.06 -10.05
N THR A 99 1.77 14.14 -10.55
CA THR A 99 0.56 13.66 -9.86
C THR A 99 0.60 12.15 -9.64
N ARG A 100 0.97 11.37 -10.66
CA ARG A 100 1.13 9.91 -10.53
C ARG A 100 2.16 9.54 -9.46
N ASN A 101 3.32 10.19 -9.49
CA ASN A 101 4.38 9.95 -8.52
C ASN A 101 3.94 10.35 -7.10
N ALA A 102 3.26 11.48 -6.94
CA ALA A 102 2.76 11.95 -5.66
C ALA A 102 1.73 10.98 -5.05
N ILE A 103 0.75 10.52 -5.82
CA ILE A 103 -0.26 9.56 -5.34
C ILE A 103 0.41 8.23 -5.01
N THR A 104 1.35 7.77 -5.83
CA THR A 104 2.10 6.52 -5.58
C THR A 104 2.91 6.61 -4.29
N ALA A 105 3.62 7.73 -4.09
CA ALA A 105 4.40 7.99 -2.88
C ALA A 105 3.50 8.09 -1.64
N LEU A 106 2.32 8.72 -1.76
CA LEU A 106 1.33 8.78 -0.68
C LEU A 106 0.84 7.38 -0.30
N LEU A 107 0.43 6.55 -1.27
CA LEU A 107 0.00 5.17 -0.99
C LEU A 107 1.12 4.35 -0.35
N ALA A 108 2.35 4.49 -0.84
CA ALA A 108 3.51 3.81 -0.25
C ALA A 108 3.76 4.27 1.20
N LEU A 109 3.69 5.58 1.46
CA LEU A 109 3.84 6.15 2.79
C LEU A 109 2.80 5.60 3.77
N ILE A 110 1.54 5.51 3.34
CA ILE A 110 0.44 4.97 4.17
C ILE A 110 0.68 3.51 4.54
N VAL A 111 1.10 2.69 3.57
CA VAL A 111 1.41 1.27 3.80
C VAL A 111 2.59 1.12 4.76
N TRP A 112 3.67 1.88 4.55
CA TRP A 112 4.84 1.86 5.44
C TRP A 112 4.51 2.35 6.85
N TRP A 113 3.71 3.41 6.99
CA TRP A 113 3.24 3.88 8.28
C TRP A 113 2.42 2.81 9.01
N SER A 114 1.53 2.13 8.30
CA SER A 114 0.71 1.03 8.84
C SER A 114 1.57 -0.15 9.30
N PHE A 115 2.64 -0.48 8.58
CA PHE A 115 3.60 -1.50 8.97
C PHE A 115 4.41 -1.08 10.21
N LEU A 116 4.93 0.15 10.24
CA LEU A 116 5.73 0.67 11.36
C LEU A 116 4.92 0.71 12.65
N THR A 117 3.69 1.23 12.60
CA THR A 117 2.80 1.25 13.75
C THR A 117 2.55 -0.18 14.25
N GLY A 118 2.18 -1.11 13.36
CA GLY A 118 2.01 -2.53 13.71
C GLY A 118 3.24 -3.15 14.38
N HIS A 119 4.44 -2.83 13.91
CA HIS A 119 5.69 -3.35 14.48
C HIS A 119 5.99 -2.78 15.89
N ILE A 120 5.84 -1.46 16.07
CA ILE A 120 5.99 -0.80 17.39
C ILE A 120 5.09 -1.48 18.42
N ILE A 121 3.83 -1.70 18.04
CA ILE A 121 2.86 -2.28 18.95
C ILE A 121 3.17 -3.74 19.28
N ASN A 122 3.56 -4.53 18.28
CA ASN A 122 3.96 -5.91 18.51
C ASN A 122 5.12 -5.99 19.52
N ASN A 123 6.07 -5.05 19.43
CA ASN A 123 7.18 -4.97 20.37
C ASN A 123 6.71 -4.58 21.78
N VAL A 124 5.80 -3.60 21.93
CA VAL A 124 5.21 -3.23 23.24
C VAL A 124 4.50 -4.42 23.91
N ARG A 125 3.72 -5.20 23.15
CA ARG A 125 3.11 -6.44 23.65
C ARG A 125 4.15 -7.47 24.10
N GLY A 126 5.26 -7.59 23.37
CA GLY A 126 6.35 -8.50 23.71
C GLY A 126 7.10 -8.16 25.00
N PHE A 127 7.08 -6.89 25.44
CA PHE A 127 7.66 -6.48 26.73
C PHE A 127 6.71 -6.68 27.92
N GLY A 128 5.41 -6.87 27.67
CA GLY A 128 4.39 -7.10 28.71
C GLY A 128 4.07 -8.57 28.98
N ALA A 129 4.80 -9.51 28.39
CA ALA A 129 4.64 -10.96 28.56
C ALA A 129 5.72 -11.55 29.46
#